data_AF-A0AA39YFU7-F1
#
_entry.id   AF-A0AA39YFU7-F1
#
_cell.length_a   1.000
_cell.length_b   1.000
_cell.length_c   1.000
_cell.angle_alpha   90.00
_cell.angle_beta   90.00
_cell.angle_gamma   90.00
#
_symmetry.space_group_name_H-M   'P 1'
#
loop_
_entity.id
_entity.type
_entity.pdbx_description
1 polymer ?
#
loop_
_entity_poly.entity_id
_entity_poly.type
_entity_poly.pdbx_seq_one_letter_code
_entity_poly.pdbx_strand_id
1 'polypeptide(L)' 'MIPAVKGERGKSRTPVLVCCGRESEAVDGFAEDVLRNEFEEVKVVRWKRADDGMPRSREEVLPMMEFFAERLRSGW' A
#
# COMPACT_ATOMS: atom_id res chain seq x y z
N MET A 1 -14.82 1.20 10.61
CA MET A 1 -14.75 0.14 9.58
C MET A 1 -14.19 -1.09 10.25
N ILE A 2 -14.98 -2.16 10.34
CA ILE A 2 -14.62 -3.37 11.09
C ILE A 2 -13.79 -4.25 10.14
N PRO A 3 -12.58 -4.70 10.50
CA PRO A 3 -11.79 -5.60 9.65
C PRO A 3 -12.59 -6.88 9.40
N ALA A 4 -12.44 -7.42 8.20
CA ALA A 4 -13.20 -8.56 7.69
C ALA A 4 -13.31 -9.71 8.71
N VAL A 5 -14.53 -10.21 8.87
CA VAL A 5 -14.83 -11.44 9.59
C VAL A 5 -13.97 -12.55 9.01
N LYS A 6 -13.07 -13.11 9.84
CA LYS A 6 -12.37 -14.37 9.56
C LYS A 6 -13.41 -15.44 9.22
N GLY A 7 -13.63 -15.70 7.94
CA GLY A 7 -14.61 -16.67 7.47
C GLY A 7 -14.64 -16.74 5.95
N GLU A 8 -14.03 -17.78 5.40
CA GLU A 8 -14.25 -18.34 4.04
C GLU A 8 -13.84 -17.51 2.82
N ARG A 9 -13.60 -16.20 2.92
CA ARG A 9 -13.07 -15.42 1.78
C ARG A 9 -11.55 -15.50 1.73
N GLY A 10 -11.02 -15.97 0.59
CA GLY A 10 -9.59 -15.88 0.27
C GLY A 10 -9.12 -14.42 0.17
N LYS A 11 -7.81 -14.22 0.05
CA LYS A 11 -7.22 -12.88 -0.06
C LYS A 11 -7.80 -12.12 -1.24
N SER A 12 -7.94 -10.81 -1.09
CA SER A 12 -8.32 -9.93 -2.17
C SER A 12 -7.24 -9.91 -3.25
N ARG A 13 -7.66 -10.17 -4.49
CA ARG A 13 -6.80 -10.06 -5.69
C ARG A 13 -6.53 -8.60 -6.07
N THR A 14 -7.18 -7.65 -5.39
CA THR A 14 -6.93 -6.23 -5.61
C THR A 14 -5.51 -5.89 -5.15
N PRO A 15 -4.64 -5.41 -6.05
CA PRO A 15 -3.30 -5.02 -5.69
C PRO A 15 -3.30 -3.72 -4.91
N VAL A 16 -2.42 -3.60 -3.91
CA VAL A 16 -2.38 -2.44 -3.01
C VAL A 16 -0.98 -1.84 -2.98
N LEU A 17 -0.91 -0.52 -3.16
CA LEU A 17 0.26 0.30 -2.88
C LEU A 17 0.01 1.12 -1.61
N VAL A 18 0.93 1.04 -0.65
CA VAL A 18 0.96 1.90 0.53
C VAL A 18 2.20 2.78 0.47
N CYS A 19 2.02 4.09 0.50
CA CYS A 19 3.10 5.07 0.61
C CYS A 19 3.04 5.73 1.97
N CYS A 20 4.18 5.79 2.67
CA CYS A 20 4.25 6.37 4.01
C CYS A 20 5.62 7.02 4.24
N GLY A 21 5.68 7.91 5.23
CA GLY A 21 6.94 8.42 5.75
C GLY A 21 7.78 7.30 6.38
N ARG A 22 9.09 7.51 6.47
CA ARG A 22 10.02 6.55 7.08
C ARG A 22 9.64 6.21 8.52
N GLU A 23 9.11 7.19 9.25
CA GLU A 23 8.75 7.10 10.66
C GLU A 23 7.22 7.13 10.84
N SER A 24 6.48 6.65 9.85
CA SER A 24 5.03 6.50 9.92
C SER A 24 4.62 5.61 11.08
N GLU A 25 3.81 6.15 12.00
CA GLU A 25 3.17 5.38 13.07
C GLU A 25 1.93 4.63 12.58
N ALA A 26 1.32 5.07 11.46
CA ALA A 26 0.14 4.44 10.89
C ALA A 26 0.47 3.18 10.09
N VAL A 27 1.67 3.12 9.50
CA VAL A 27 2.17 1.98 8.73
C VAL A 27 3.33 1.34 9.48
N ASP A 28 2.99 0.70 10.59
CA ASP A 28 3.90 -0.13 11.37
C ASP A 28 3.93 -1.59 10.85
N GLY A 29 4.75 -2.43 11.47
CA GLY A 29 4.88 -3.84 11.06
C GLY A 29 3.56 -4.63 11.20
N PHE A 30 2.75 -4.31 12.20
CA PHE A 30 1.46 -4.95 12.38
C PHE A 30 0.47 -4.58 11.28
N ALA A 31 0.42 -3.30 10.89
CA ALA A 31 -0.39 -2.83 9.77
C ALA A 31 0.05 -3.48 8.46
N GLU A 32 1.35 -3.63 8.21
CA GLU A 32 1.86 -4.38 7.06
C GLU A 32 1.40 -5.84 7.06
N ASP A 33 1.44 -6.52 8.21
CA ASP A 33 0.98 -7.90 8.33
C ASP A 33 -0.53 -8.04 8.09
N VAL A 34 -1.33 -7.10 8.61
CA VAL A 34 -2.78 -7.05 8.35
C VAL A 34 -3.04 -6.89 6.85
N LEU A 35 -2.34 -5.97 6.17
CA LEU A 35 -2.48 -5.78 4.73
C LEU A 35 -2.08 -7.03 3.95
N ARG A 36 -0.95 -7.65 4.29
CA ARG A 36 -0.47 -8.87 3.61
C ARG A 36 -1.35 -10.09 3.88
N ASN A 37 -2.09 -10.10 4.98
CA ASN A 37 -3.08 -11.13 5.25
C ASN A 37 -4.38 -10.92 4.45
N GLU A 38 -4.74 -9.67 4.15
CA GLU A 38 -5.97 -9.33 3.43
C GLU A 38 -5.80 -9.37 1.90
N PHE A 39 -4.67 -8.91 1.36
CA PHE A 39 -4.43 -8.75 -0.08
C PHE A 39 -3.36 -9.72 -0.61
N GLU A 40 -3.53 -10.19 -1.84
CA GLU A 40 -2.54 -11.05 -2.52
C GLU A 40 -1.25 -10.28 -2.85
N GLU A 41 -1.38 -9.01 -3.24
CA GLU A 41 -0.26 -8.18 -3.67
C GLU A 41 -0.23 -6.86 -2.88
N VAL A 42 0.81 -6.69 -2.06
CA VAL A 42 1.02 -5.48 -1.25
C VAL A 42 2.44 -4.96 -1.45
N LYS A 43 2.53 -3.74 -1.98
CA LYS A 43 3.78 -2.98 -2.10
C LYS A 43 3.76 -1.84 -1.08
N VAL A 44 4.76 -1.81 -0.21
CA VAL A 44 4.95 -0.73 0.77
C VAL A 44 6.16 0.09 0.35
N VAL A 45 5.97 1.40 0.22
CA VAL A 45 7.01 2.37 -0.13
C VAL A 45 7.18 3.32 1.03
N ARG A 46 8.38 3.31 1.61
CA ARG A 46 8.78 4.26 2.65
C ARG A 46 9.55 5.40 2.01
N TRP A 47 9.02 6.62 2.09
CA TRP A 47 9.69 7.82 1.62
C TRP A 47 10.88 8.18 2.52
N LYS A 48 11.81 9.00 2.00
CA LYS A 48 12.99 9.43 2.76
C LYS A 48 12.64 10.34 3.93
N ARG A 49 11.55 11.12 3.82
CA ARG A 49 11.06 12.01 4.88
C ARG A 49 10.41 11.21 6.01
N ALA A 50 10.40 11.77 7.21
CA ALA A 50 9.86 11.11 8.38
C ALA A 50 8.32 11.04 8.37
N ASP A 51 7.67 12.13 7.94
CA ASP A 51 6.24 12.36 8.11
C ASP A 51 5.36 11.80 6.99
N ASP A 52 4.16 11.36 7.38
CA ASP A 52 3.08 11.02 6.47
C ASP A 52 2.44 12.26 5.85
N GLY A 53 1.86 12.11 4.66
CA GLY A 53 1.12 13.17 3.99
C GLY A 53 1.11 13.03 2.47
N MET A 54 0.71 14.08 1.76
CA MET A 54 0.76 14.08 0.30
C MET A 54 2.22 14.05 -0.21
N PRO A 55 2.50 13.40 -1.35
CA PRO A 55 3.82 13.43 -1.95
C PRO A 55 4.21 14.86 -2.35
N ARG A 56 5.47 15.23 -2.09
CA ARG A 56 6.02 16.59 -2.25
C ARG A 56 7.11 16.66 -3.33
N SER A 57 7.57 15.53 -3.84
CA SER A 57 8.65 15.47 -4.82
C SER A 57 8.36 14.45 -5.92
N ARG A 58 9.07 14.59 -7.04
CA ARG A 58 9.02 13.61 -8.15
C ARG A 58 9.37 12.19 -7.66
N GLU A 59 10.34 12.08 -6.76
CA GLU A 59 10.78 10.78 -6.23
C GLU A 59 9.68 10.11 -5.39
N GLU A 60 8.85 10.89 -4.68
CA GLU A 60 7.73 10.37 -3.90
C GLU A 60 6.51 9.99 -4.76
N VAL A 61 6.30 10.70 -5.86
CA VAL A 61 5.19 10.44 -6.81
C VAL A 61 5.49 9.26 -7.73
N LEU A 62 6.76 9.03 -8.10
CA LEU A 62 7.15 8.04 -9.09
C LEU A 62 6.62 6.62 -8.80
N PRO A 63 6.70 6.08 -7.56
CA PRO A 63 6.19 4.75 -7.26
C PRO A 63 4.67 4.63 -7.45
N MET A 64 3.92 5.72 -7.24
CA MET A 64 2.48 5.76 -7.50
C MET A 64 2.20 5.71 -8.99
N MET A 65 2.94 6.49 -9.79
CA MET A 65 2.80 6.50 -11.25
C MET A 65 3.13 5.15 -11.86
N GLU A 66 4.21 4.50 -11.42
CA GLU A 66 4.59 3.16 -11.86
C GLU A 66 3.50 2.14 -11.55
N PHE A 67 2.98 2.16 -10.32
CA PHE A 67 1.91 1.28 -9.88
C PHE A 67 0.64 1.47 -10.73
N PHE A 68 0.19 2.70 -10.94
CA PHE A 68 -0.99 2.95 -11.78
C PHE A 68 -0.74 2.59 -13.25
N ALA A 69 0.44 2.90 -13.79
CA ALA A 69 0.79 2.57 -15.16
C ALA A 69 0.83 1.05 -15.40
N GLU A 70 1.25 0.25 -14.43
CA GLU A 70 1.18 -1.21 -14.48
C GLU A 70 -0.27 -1.69 -14.60
N ARG A 71 -1.18 -1.21 -13.74
CA ARG A 71 -2.59 -1.64 -13.77
C ARG A 71 -3.35 -1.18 -15.00
N LEU A 72 -3.07 0.03 -15.47
CA LEU A 72 -3.67 0.54 -16.70
C LEU A 72 -3.21 -0.25 -17.93
N ARG A 73 -1.98 -0.79 -17.93
CA ARG A 73 -1.47 -1.62 -19.02
C ARG A 73 -1.93 -3.07 -18.95
N SER A 74 -2.08 -3.64 -17.75
CA SER A 74 -2.49 -5.03 -17.57
C SER A 74 -3.97 -5.28 -17.91
N GLY A 75 -4.77 -4.21 -18.04
CA GLY A 75 -6.22 -4.32 -17.99
C GLY A 75 -6.69 -4.64 -16.56
N TRP A 76 -7.95 -4.32 -16.27
CA TRP A 76 -8.60 -4.64 -14.99
C TRP A 76 -9.08 -6.10 -14.98
#